data_AF-A0A527Z1Z2-F1
#
_entry.id   AF-A0A527Z1Z2-F1
#
_cell.length_a   1.000
_cell.length_b   1.000
_cell.length_c   1.000
_cell.angle_alpha   90.00
_cell.angle_beta   90.00
_cell.angle_gamma   90.00
#
_symmetry.space_group_name_H-M   'P 1'
#
loop_
_entity.id
_entity.type
_entity.pdbx_description
1 polymer ?
#
loop_
_entity_poly.entity_id
_entity_poly.type
_entity_poly.pdbx_seq_one_letter_code
_entity_poly.pdbx_strand_id
1 'polypeptide(L)'
;MKLGFVSDSLGNLPFETMLDHAKRMGVSGVEVNTCGWSTAPHFRLSSMLGNKEGQKRFVSAFEERGLEIISLNANGNPLHPTDPAQGEG
;
A
#
# COMPACT_ATOMS: atom_id res chain seq x y z
N MET A 1 -9.29 -17.65 -10.11
CA MET A 1 -9.78 -16.54 -9.27
C MET A 1 -8.62 -16.10 -8.39
N LYS A 2 -8.34 -14.79 -8.29
CA LYS A 2 -7.24 -14.24 -7.46
C LYS A 2 -7.83 -13.68 -6.16
N LEU A 3 -7.16 -13.91 -5.03
CA LEU A 3 -7.56 -13.40 -3.71
C LEU A 3 -6.55 -12.36 -3.24
N GLY A 4 -7.00 -11.39 -2.46
CA GLY A 4 -6.15 -10.33 -1.90
C GLY A 4 -6.84 -9.65 -0.71
N PHE A 5 -6.12 -8.79 -0.02
CA PHE A 5 -6.66 -7.98 1.08
C PHE A 5 -6.05 -6.57 1.06
N VAL A 6 -6.66 -5.68 1.83
CA VAL A 6 -6.24 -4.28 1.97
C VAL A 6 -5.20 -4.17 3.09
N SER A 7 -4.05 -3.56 2.83
CA SER A 7 -2.87 -3.59 3.72
C SER A 7 -3.14 -3.14 5.16
N ASP A 8 -4.08 -2.20 5.34
CA ASP A 8 -4.50 -1.71 6.66
C ASP A 8 -5.10 -2.79 7.58
N SER A 9 -5.59 -3.90 7.01
CA SER A 9 -6.05 -5.06 7.79
C SER A 9 -4.96 -5.61 8.73
N LEU A 10 -3.68 -5.33 8.42
CA LEU A 10 -2.50 -5.66 9.19
C LEU A 10 -1.63 -4.42 9.47
N GLY A 11 -2.25 -3.25 9.63
CA GLY A 11 -1.57 -1.96 9.75
C GLY A 11 -0.64 -1.82 10.97
N ASN A 12 -0.80 -2.68 11.97
CA ASN A 12 0.08 -2.73 13.15
C ASN A 12 1.40 -3.49 12.91
N LEU A 13 1.54 -4.18 11.76
CA LEU A 13 2.75 -4.92 11.41
C LEU A 13 3.70 -4.04 10.57
N PRO A 14 5.03 -4.25 10.68
CA PRO A 14 5.97 -3.71 9.70
C PRO A 14 5.66 -4.19 8.28
N PHE A 15 6.00 -3.40 7.27
CA PHE A 15 5.72 -3.68 5.86
C PHE A 15 6.15 -5.08 5.41
N GLU A 16 7.41 -5.44 5.66
CA GLU A 16 7.95 -6.76 5.28
C GLU A 16 7.19 -7.91 5.95
N THR A 17 6.87 -7.75 7.24
CA THR A 17 6.10 -8.74 7.99
C THR A 17 4.67 -8.87 7.45
N MET A 18 4.04 -7.77 7.04
CA MET A 18 2.71 -7.81 6.40
C MET A 18 2.77 -8.60 5.08
N LEU A 19 3.81 -8.41 4.26
CA LEU A 19 3.98 -9.18 3.03
C LEU A 19 4.28 -10.66 3.29
N ASP A 20 5.07 -10.98 4.31
CA ASP A 20 5.31 -12.37 4.72
C ASP A 20 4.01 -13.06 5.15
N HIS A 21 3.13 -12.34 5.84
CA HIS A 21 1.78 -12.83 6.17
C HIS A 21 0.93 -13.03 4.92
N ALA A 22 0.95 -12.10 3.96
CA ALA A 22 0.23 -12.26 2.69
C ALA A 22 0.67 -13.53 1.94
N LYS A 23 1.98 -13.75 1.83
CA LYS A 23 2.53 -14.99 1.26
C LYS A 23 2.08 -16.23 2.02
N ARG A 24 2.16 -16.22 3.36
CA ARG A 24 1.72 -17.33 4.22
C ARG A 24 0.23 -17.66 4.05
N MET A 25 -0.62 -16.65 3.83
CA MET A 25 -2.05 -16.83 3.60
C MET A 25 -2.38 -17.36 2.20
N GLY A 26 -1.42 -17.37 1.28
CA GLY A 26 -1.62 -17.84 -0.10
C GLY A 26 -2.45 -16.89 -0.95
N VAL A 27 -2.51 -15.61 -0.60
CA VAL A 27 -3.17 -14.59 -1.44
C VAL A 27 -2.30 -14.26 -2.65
N SER A 28 -2.93 -13.78 -3.72
CA SER A 28 -2.27 -13.38 -4.97
C SER A 28 -1.63 -12.00 -4.88
N GLY A 29 -2.07 -11.14 -3.95
CA GLY A 29 -1.54 -9.79 -3.82
C GLY A 29 -2.19 -8.98 -2.71
N VAL A 30 -1.78 -7.72 -2.61
CA VAL A 30 -2.27 -6.76 -1.60
C VAL A 30 -2.68 -5.46 -2.29
N GLU A 31 -3.81 -4.92 -1.88
CA GLU A 31 -4.23 -3.54 -2.15
C GLU A 31 -3.59 -2.63 -1.11
N VAL A 32 -2.73 -1.70 -1.53
CA VAL A 32 -1.88 -0.90 -0.64
C VAL A 32 -2.55 0.43 -0.36
N ASN A 33 -2.86 0.73 0.91
CA ASN A 33 -3.35 2.05 1.30
C ASN A 33 -2.23 3.09 1.22
N THR A 34 -2.49 4.21 0.54
CA THR A 34 -1.49 5.23 0.28
C THR A 34 -1.75 6.56 0.96
N CYS A 35 -3.01 6.89 1.30
CA CYS A 35 -3.40 8.11 2.00
C CYS A 35 -4.90 8.07 2.37
N GLY A 36 -5.45 9.22 2.80
CA GLY A 36 -6.88 9.42 2.94
C GLY A 36 -7.39 9.17 4.36
N TRP A 37 -8.32 8.22 4.52
CA TRP A 37 -8.73 7.76 5.85
C TRP A 37 -7.71 6.80 6.47
N SER A 38 -6.81 6.25 5.66
CA SER A 38 -5.69 5.44 6.12
C SER A 38 -4.54 6.31 6.61
N THR A 39 -3.87 5.89 7.69
CA THR A 39 -2.56 6.43 8.09
C THR A 39 -1.42 5.91 7.20
N ALA A 40 -1.73 5.04 6.22
CA ALA A 40 -0.81 4.42 5.26
C ALA A 40 0.48 3.90 5.90
N PRO A 41 0.42 2.97 6.87
CA PRO A 41 1.61 2.53 7.60
C PRO A 41 2.64 1.82 6.70
N HIS A 42 2.20 1.29 5.56
CA HIS A 42 3.01 0.51 4.62
C HIS A 42 3.43 1.27 3.36
N PHE A 43 3.06 2.55 3.24
CA PHE A 43 3.38 3.37 2.08
C PHE A 43 3.72 4.81 2.50
N ARG A 44 4.66 5.44 1.80
CA ARG A 44 5.09 6.83 2.06
C ARG A 44 5.23 7.56 0.73
N LEU A 45 4.29 8.43 0.40
CA LEU A 45 4.26 9.11 -0.92
C LEU A 45 5.53 9.93 -1.18
N SER A 46 5.99 10.68 -0.17
CA SER A 46 7.22 11.48 -0.23
C SER A 46 8.48 10.65 -0.54
N SER A 47 8.49 9.37 -0.18
CA SER A 47 9.61 8.46 -0.49
C SER A 47 9.56 7.89 -1.91
N MET A 48 8.41 7.99 -2.59
CA MET A 48 8.13 7.39 -3.90
C MET A 48 8.14 8.41 -5.04
N LEU A 49 7.62 9.62 -4.82
CA LEU A 49 7.49 10.64 -5.86
C LEU A 49 8.89 11.06 -6.37
N GLY A 50 9.14 10.89 -7.67
CA GLY A 50 10.45 11.18 -8.28
C GLY A 50 11.57 10.20 -7.92
N ASN A 51 11.31 9.18 -7.09
CA ASN A 51 12.32 8.23 -6.61
C ASN A 51 12.17 6.85 -7.26
N LYS A 52 12.78 6.67 -8.44
CA LYS A 52 12.72 5.41 -9.20
C LYS A 52 13.28 4.21 -8.43
N GLU A 53 14.32 4.43 -7.62
CA GLU A 53 14.88 3.34 -6.83
C GLU A 53 13.97 2.93 -5.68
N GLY A 54 13.31 3.89 -5.02
CA GLY A 54 12.29 3.63 -4.01
C GLY A 54 11.13 2.81 -4.58
N GLN A 55 10.63 3.22 -5.75
CA GLN A 55 9.60 2.48 -6.48
C GLN A 55 10.05 1.06 -6.83
N LYS A 56 11.28 0.90 -7.34
CA LYS A 56 11.82 -0.43 -7.67
C LYS A 56 11.94 -1.32 -6.43
N ARG A 57 12.48 -0.80 -5.32
CA ARG A 57 12.59 -1.54 -4.05
C ARG A 57 11.21 -1.98 -3.55
N PHE A 58 10.22 -1.09 -3.63
CA PHE A 58 8.85 -1.40 -3.24
C PHE A 58 8.26 -2.53 -4.07
N VAL A 59 8.37 -2.45 -5.41
CA VAL A 59 7.89 -3.51 -6.32
C VAL A 59 8.63 -4.83 -6.08
N SER A 60 9.96 -4.80 -5.94
CA SER A 60 10.75 -6.01 -5.71
C SER A 60 10.37 -6.73 -4.41
N ALA A 61 10.01 -5.99 -3.34
CA ALA A 61 9.56 -6.61 -2.09
C ALA A 61 8.30 -7.49 -2.26
N PHE A 62 7.41 -7.12 -3.19
CA PHE A 62 6.25 -7.93 -3.57
C PHE A 62 6.66 -9.11 -4.47
N GLU A 63 7.47 -8.85 -5.51
CA GLU A 63 7.90 -9.85 -6.48
C GLU A 63 8.68 -11.01 -5.84
N GLU A 64 9.57 -10.73 -4.88
CA GLU A 64 10.34 -11.72 -4.11
C GLU A 64 9.43 -12.70 -3.34
N ARG A 65 8.18 -12.30 -3.09
CA ARG A 65 7.17 -13.10 -2.39
C ARG A 65 6.13 -13.69 -3.34
N GLY A 66 6.23 -13.43 -4.64
CA GLY A 66 5.24 -13.83 -5.65
C GLY A 66 3.89 -13.14 -5.46
N LEU A 67 3.89 -11.93 -4.89
CA LEU A 67 2.69 -11.12 -4.65
C LEU A 67 2.54 -10.05 -5.72
N GLU A 68 1.30 -9.69 -6.03
CA GLU A 68 0.96 -8.54 -6.86
C GLU A 68 0.66 -7.32 -5.99
N ILE A 69 1.08 -6.14 -6.43
CA ILE A 69 0.46 -4.88 -5.99
C ILE A 69 -0.86 -4.78 -6.74
N ILE A 70 -1.97 -5.06 -6.08
CA ILE A 70 -3.30 -5.12 -6.72
C ILE A 70 -3.74 -3.71 -7.14
N SER A 71 -3.56 -2.75 -6.23
CA SER A 71 -3.92 -1.35 -6.42
C SER A 71 -3.19 -0.47 -5.39
N LEU A 72 -3.12 0.82 -5.70
CA LEU A 72 -2.81 1.87 -4.73
C LEU A 72 -4.13 2.53 -4.33
N ASN A 73 -4.52 2.33 -3.07
CA ASN A 73 -5.78 2.78 -2.51
C ASN A 73 -5.62 4.13 -1.81
N ALA A 74 -6.14 5.18 -2.45
CA ALA A 74 -6.32 6.49 -1.86
C ALA A 74 -7.79 6.66 -1.43
N ASN A 75 -8.18 6.00 -0.33
CA ASN A 75 -9.56 6.04 0.16
C ASN A 75 -9.93 7.41 0.72
N GLY A 76 -11.23 7.69 0.83
CA GLY A 76 -11.68 8.90 1.53
C GLY A 76 -11.29 10.24 0.90
N ASN A 77 -10.76 10.24 -0.33
CA ASN A 77 -10.51 11.47 -1.07
C ASN A 77 -11.86 12.15 -1.40
N PRO A 78 -12.17 13.31 -0.81
CA PRO A 78 -13.47 13.93 -0.98
C PRO A 78 -13.65 14.42 -2.42
N LEU A 79 -14.86 14.24 -2.96
CA LEU A 79 -15.22 14.75 -4.30
C LEU A 79 -15.18 16.28 -4.38
N HIS A 80 -15.27 16.97 -3.24
CA HIS A 80 -15.17 18.41 -3.12
C HIS A 80 -14.14 18.76 -2.03
N PRO A 81 -13.10 19.56 -2.32
CA PRO A 81 -12.09 19.93 -1.34
C PRO A 81 -12.70 20.88 -0.31
N THR A 82 -13.19 20.32 0.79
CA THR A 82 -13.62 21.08 1.97
C THR A 82 -12.44 21.44 2.86
N ASP A 83 -11.38 20.63 2.83
CA ASP A 83 -10.12 20.85 3.56
C ASP A 83 -8.92 20.54 2.66
N PRO A 84 -8.09 21.54 2.29
CA PRO A 84 -6.91 21.36 1.46
C PRO A 84 -5.86 20.37 2.04
N ALA A 85 -5.77 20.24 3.37
CA ALA A 85 -4.79 19.35 4.01
C ALA A 85 -5.01 17.88 3.64
N GLN A 86 -6.22 17.50 3.21
CA GLN A 86 -6.56 16.15 2.78
C GLN A 86 -5.87 15.74 1.47
N GLY A 87 -5.34 16.70 0.69
CA GLY A 87 -4.57 16.45 -0.53
C GLY A 87 -3.06 16.30 -0.32
N GLU A 88 -2.56 16.53 0.90
CA GLU A 88 -1.13 16.62 1.22
C GLU A 88 -0.50 15.28 1.66
N GLY A 89 -1.11 14.14 1.28
CA GLY A 89 -0.74 12.78 1.72
C GLY A 89 0.75 12.40 1.59
#